data_AF-A0A1Q7KFG6-F1
#
_entry.id   AF-A0A1Q7KFG6-F1
#
_cell.length_a   1.000
_cell.length_b   1.000
_cell.length_c   1.000
_cell.angle_alpha   90.00
_cell.angle_beta   90.00
_cell.angle_gamma   90.00
#
_symmetry.space_group_name_H-M   'P 1'
#
loop_
_entity.id
_entity.type
_entity.pdbx_description
1 polymer ?
#
loop_
_entity_poly.entity_id
_entity_poly.type
_entity_poly.pdbx_seq_one_letter_code
_entity_poly.pdbx_strand_id
1 'polypeptide(L)'
;MLKLAAALIAGFVTMGGWAVVTVKDLPEYFVAGQQYTIEFQVRQHGRTLLNDLHPSLLIATSEGKHEATVPAVARPSAGTYAVTFTAPNAERVFLTIKTGFMNNQLRLYPQSVVAAGGSRPAMTAGERGQILFVAKGCNTCHSNIDLSGRPDNQLIKVGPELGGRHLAREYVIQKIKNAASQIMPDLGLSDAETAAIATFLSGERTAATGSGH
;
A
#
# COMPACT_ATOMS: atom_id res chain seq x y z
N MET A 1 -29.44 -30.46 48.77
CA MET A 1 -29.14 -29.08 48.33
C MET A 1 -27.86 -29.11 47.51
N LEU A 2 -27.95 -29.20 46.19
CA LEU A 2 -26.79 -29.34 45.30
C LEU A 2 -26.53 -27.98 44.64
N LYS A 3 -25.37 -27.38 44.92
CA LYS A 3 -25.00 -26.02 44.50
C LYS A 3 -24.73 -25.99 43.00
N LEU A 4 -25.45 -25.15 42.25
CA LEU A 4 -25.14 -24.78 40.87
C LEU A 4 -23.80 -24.03 40.85
N ALA A 5 -22.78 -24.62 40.21
CA ALA A 5 -21.56 -23.92 39.87
C ALA A 5 -21.83 -23.10 38.59
N ALA A 6 -21.89 -21.77 38.72
CA ALA A 6 -21.94 -20.87 37.58
C ALA A 6 -20.57 -20.86 36.89
N ALA A 7 -20.49 -21.48 35.71
CA ALA A 7 -19.32 -21.37 34.85
C ALA A 7 -19.29 -19.95 34.25
N LEU A 8 -18.38 -19.11 34.74
CA LEU A 8 -18.00 -17.85 34.12
C LEU A 8 -17.26 -18.18 32.81
N ILE A 9 -17.98 -18.15 31.69
CA ILE A 9 -17.37 -18.09 30.36
C ILE A 9 -16.81 -16.69 30.22
N ALA A 10 -15.56 -16.50 30.61
CA ALA A 10 -14.81 -15.30 30.27
C ALA A 10 -14.68 -15.28 28.74
N GLY A 11 -15.50 -14.46 28.08
CA GLY A 11 -15.34 -14.18 26.66
C GLY A 11 -13.94 -13.60 26.45
N PHE A 12 -13.11 -14.29 25.68
CA PHE A 12 -11.97 -13.64 25.05
C PHE A 12 -12.54 -12.51 24.21
N VAL A 13 -12.44 -11.29 24.71
CA VAL A 13 -12.51 -10.12 23.84
C VAL A 13 -11.35 -10.34 22.89
N THR A 14 -11.63 -10.79 21.67
CA THR A 14 -10.64 -10.73 20.63
C THR A 14 -10.33 -9.25 20.53
N MET A 15 -9.16 -8.83 21.03
CA MET A 15 -8.59 -7.57 20.61
C MET A 15 -8.24 -7.75 19.14
N GLY A 16 -9.28 -7.73 18.29
CA GLY A 16 -9.16 -7.83 16.85
C GLY A 16 -8.30 -6.67 16.37
N GLY A 17 -7.61 -6.88 15.27
CA GLY A 17 -6.74 -5.87 14.70
C GLY A 17 -6.82 -5.84 13.19
N TRP A 18 -6.30 -4.77 12.62
CA TRP A 18 -6.02 -4.67 11.19
C TRP A 18 -4.53 -4.57 10.97
N ALA A 19 -4.09 -4.92 9.78
CA ALA A 19 -2.74 -4.69 9.33
C ALA A 19 -2.70 -3.60 8.26
N VAL A 20 -1.64 -2.79 8.29
CA VAL A 20 -1.26 -1.88 7.23
C VAL A 20 0.00 -2.43 6.58
N VAL A 21 0.02 -2.45 5.25
CA VAL A 21 1.18 -2.84 4.46
C VAL A 21 1.79 -1.60 3.84
N THR A 22 3.12 -1.47 3.93
CA THR A 22 3.88 -0.38 3.28
C THR A 22 4.89 -1.00 2.34
N VAL A 23 4.69 -0.82 1.03
CA VAL A 23 5.62 -1.25 -0.02
C VAL A 23 6.75 -0.23 -0.13
N LYS A 24 8.01 -0.69 -0.10
CA LYS A 24 9.17 0.20 -0.04
C LYS A 24 9.47 0.90 -1.37
N ASP A 25 9.61 0.15 -2.46
CA ASP A 25 10.03 0.68 -3.76
C ASP A 25 9.19 0.06 -4.89
N LEU A 26 7.92 0.43 -4.98
CA LEU A 26 7.04 -0.07 -6.05
C LEU A 26 7.46 0.55 -7.40
N PRO A 27 7.93 -0.22 -8.39
CA PRO A 27 8.26 0.35 -9.70
C PRO A 27 7.02 0.92 -10.39
N GLU A 28 7.23 1.84 -11.33
CA GLU A 28 6.12 2.44 -12.09
C GLU A 28 5.51 1.49 -13.13
N TYR A 29 6.30 0.52 -13.58
CA TYR A 29 5.91 -0.53 -14.50
C TYR A 29 6.85 -1.73 -14.32
N PHE A 30 6.42 -2.88 -14.80
CA PHE A 30 7.26 -4.06 -14.90
C PHE A 30 7.60 -4.35 -16.35
N VAL A 31 8.66 -5.11 -16.58
CA VAL A 31 9.03 -5.63 -17.90
C VAL A 31 8.75 -7.13 -17.91
N ALA A 32 7.99 -7.60 -18.90
CA ALA A 32 7.62 -9.00 -19.05
C ALA A 32 8.86 -9.91 -19.03
N GLY A 33 8.77 -11.00 -18.26
CA GLY A 33 9.86 -11.97 -18.12
C GLY A 33 11.01 -11.54 -17.21
N GLN A 34 11.08 -10.28 -16.77
CA GLN A 34 12.05 -9.86 -15.77
C GLN A 34 11.61 -10.26 -14.36
N GLN A 35 12.59 -10.57 -13.52
CA GLN A 35 12.39 -10.87 -12.11
C GLN A 35 12.42 -9.58 -11.29
N TYR A 36 11.48 -9.44 -10.37
CA TYR A 36 11.37 -8.32 -9.44
C TYR A 36 11.28 -8.82 -8.01
N THR A 37 11.89 -8.08 -7.09
CA THR A 37 11.71 -8.26 -5.65
C THR A 37 10.94 -7.07 -5.10
N ILE A 38 9.77 -7.34 -4.50
CA ILE A 38 9.00 -6.34 -3.77
C ILE A 38 9.27 -6.54 -2.28
N GLU A 39 9.88 -5.53 -1.65
CA GLU A 39 10.02 -5.44 -0.19
C GLU A 39 8.86 -4.63 0.41
N PHE A 40 8.30 -5.11 1.51
CA PHE A 40 7.22 -4.46 2.22
C PHE A 40 7.29 -4.71 3.72
N GLN A 41 6.65 -3.82 4.48
CA GLN A 41 6.50 -3.97 5.92
C GLN A 41 5.03 -4.20 6.30
N VAL A 42 4.81 -4.97 7.37
CA VAL A 42 3.47 -5.22 7.93
C VAL A 42 3.39 -4.64 9.34
N ARG A 43 2.40 -3.78 9.60
CA ARG A 43 2.14 -3.19 10.92
C ARG A 43 0.74 -3.49 11.42
N GLN A 44 0.61 -3.97 12.65
CA GLN A 44 -0.66 -3.97 13.36
C GLN A 44 -1.07 -2.54 13.71
N HIS A 45 -2.32 -2.20 13.43
CA HIS A 45 -2.90 -0.89 13.70
C HIS A 45 -2.14 0.27 13.04
N GLY A 46 -1.37 -0.01 11.99
CA GLY A 46 -0.49 0.96 11.35
C GLY A 46 0.74 1.35 12.19
N ARG A 47 1.01 0.69 13.32
CA ARG A 47 2.08 1.10 14.24
C ARG A 47 3.08 0.01 14.54
N THR A 48 2.60 -1.11 15.09
CA THR A 48 3.48 -2.17 15.61
C THR A 48 3.92 -3.08 14.48
N LEU A 49 5.22 -3.13 14.19
CA LEU A 49 5.79 -4.07 13.23
C LEU A 49 5.50 -5.51 13.65
N LEU A 50 4.99 -6.32 12.72
CA LEU A 50 4.64 -7.72 12.96
C LEU A 50 5.69 -8.65 12.36
N ASN A 51 6.42 -9.34 13.23
CA ASN A 51 7.36 -10.42 12.86
C ASN A 51 6.64 -11.76 12.72
N ASP A 52 7.37 -12.77 12.23
CA ASP A 52 6.97 -14.17 12.20
C ASP A 52 5.65 -14.45 11.47
N LEU A 53 5.28 -13.57 10.54
CA LEU A 53 4.16 -13.80 9.63
C LEU A 53 4.61 -14.66 8.44
N HIS A 54 3.62 -15.25 7.77
CA HIS A 54 3.80 -15.98 6.51
C HIS A 54 3.05 -15.28 5.35
N PRO A 55 3.48 -14.06 4.94
CA PRO A 55 2.80 -13.36 3.87
C PRO A 55 3.02 -14.03 2.51
N SER A 56 2.15 -13.70 1.57
CA SER A 56 2.25 -14.16 0.18
C SER A 56 1.77 -13.09 -0.79
N LEU A 57 2.26 -13.15 -2.02
CA LEU A 57 1.83 -12.34 -3.14
C LEU A 57 0.91 -13.16 -4.03
N LEU A 58 -0.32 -12.71 -4.20
CA LEU A 58 -1.18 -13.18 -5.28
C LEU A 58 -0.91 -12.37 -6.54
N ILE A 59 -0.77 -13.06 -7.66
CA ILE A 59 -0.49 -12.49 -8.97
C ILE A 59 -1.61 -12.93 -9.91
N ALA A 60 -2.11 -11.98 -10.70
CA ALA A 60 -3.04 -12.23 -11.78
C ALA A 60 -2.82 -11.28 -12.96
N THR A 61 -3.14 -11.73 -14.16
CA THR A 61 -3.13 -10.91 -15.39
C THR A 61 -4.50 -10.34 -15.75
N SER A 62 -5.55 -10.73 -15.01
CA SER A 62 -6.89 -10.17 -15.13
C SER A 62 -7.52 -9.94 -13.75
N GLU A 63 -8.35 -8.90 -13.65
CA GLU A 63 -9.00 -8.52 -12.40
C GLU A 63 -9.90 -9.65 -11.89
N GLY A 64 -9.86 -9.92 -10.58
CA GLY A 64 -10.68 -10.94 -9.95
C GLY A 64 -10.25 -12.39 -10.23
N LYS A 65 -9.26 -12.62 -11.09
CA LYS A 65 -8.63 -13.95 -11.25
C LYS A 65 -7.46 -14.10 -10.30
N HIS A 66 -7.11 -15.34 -9.98
CA HIS A 66 -5.88 -15.68 -9.27
C HIS A 66 -5.13 -16.72 -10.11
N GLU A 67 -3.90 -16.41 -10.47
CA GLU A 67 -3.12 -17.25 -11.40
C GLU A 67 -1.88 -17.82 -10.70
N ALA A 68 -1.28 -17.08 -9.78
CA ALA A 68 -0.17 -17.58 -8.98
C ALA A 68 -0.19 -17.04 -7.55
N THR A 69 0.37 -17.82 -6.62
CA THR A 69 0.68 -17.40 -5.25
C THR A 69 2.16 -17.63 -5.00
N VAL A 70 2.88 -16.59 -4.59
CA VAL A 70 4.30 -16.66 -4.28
C VAL A 70 4.50 -16.36 -2.79
N PRO A 71 5.13 -17.25 -2.00
CA PRO A 71 5.41 -16.95 -0.60
C PRO A 71 6.43 -15.82 -0.48
N ALA A 72 6.19 -14.92 0.46
CA ALA A 72 7.17 -13.91 0.85
C ALA A 72 8.07 -14.47 1.96
N VAL A 73 9.32 -14.03 1.98
CA VAL A 73 10.32 -14.42 2.99
C VAL A 73 10.58 -13.26 3.93
N ALA A 74 10.79 -13.57 5.21
CA ALA A 74 11.19 -12.57 6.19
C ALA A 74 12.56 -11.96 5.83
N ARG A 75 12.75 -10.70 6.20
CA ARG A 75 14.03 -9.97 6.11
C ARG A 75 14.56 -9.67 7.51
N PRO A 76 15.86 -9.35 7.66
CA PRO A 76 16.44 -9.07 8.99
C PRO A 76 15.82 -7.87 9.72
N SER A 77 15.25 -6.91 8.99
CA SER A 77 14.55 -5.77 9.59
C SER A 77 13.17 -6.19 10.13
N ALA A 78 12.83 -5.73 11.33
CA ALA A 78 11.57 -6.08 11.96
C ALA A 78 10.35 -5.79 11.06
N GLY A 79 9.41 -6.72 11.06
CA GLY A 79 8.17 -6.71 10.27
C GLY A 79 8.35 -6.55 8.77
N THR A 80 9.56 -6.82 8.25
CA THR A 80 9.91 -6.65 6.85
C THR A 80 9.94 -8.00 6.15
N TYR A 81 9.32 -8.04 4.98
CA TYR A 81 9.22 -9.22 4.14
C TYR A 81 9.52 -8.85 2.70
N ALA A 82 9.93 -9.83 1.91
CA ALA A 82 10.12 -9.64 0.48
C ALA A 82 9.60 -10.83 -0.30
N VAL A 83 9.07 -10.54 -1.48
CA VAL A 83 8.62 -11.55 -2.44
C VAL A 83 9.30 -11.32 -3.77
N THR A 84 9.78 -12.39 -4.38
CA THR A 84 10.42 -12.35 -5.69
C THR A 84 9.55 -13.08 -6.70
N PHE A 85 9.19 -12.41 -7.80
CA PHE A 85 8.36 -12.97 -8.85
C PHE A 85 8.86 -12.54 -10.23
N THR A 86 8.50 -13.31 -11.26
CA THR A 86 8.74 -12.94 -12.64
C THR A 86 7.49 -12.25 -13.20
N ALA A 87 7.65 -11.06 -13.78
CA ALA A 87 6.52 -10.33 -14.34
C ALA A 87 5.89 -11.13 -15.51
N PRO A 88 4.57 -11.32 -15.51
CA PRO A 88 3.89 -12.11 -16.55
C PRO A 88 3.95 -11.41 -17.90
N ASN A 89 3.79 -12.18 -18.98
CA ASN A 89 3.61 -11.60 -20.31
C ASN A 89 2.14 -11.19 -20.50
N ALA A 90 1.80 -10.00 -20.03
CA ALA A 90 0.48 -9.38 -20.12
C ALA A 90 0.65 -7.85 -20.22
N GLU A 91 -0.41 -7.10 -20.49
CA GLU A 91 -0.36 -5.63 -20.48
C GLU A 91 -0.38 -5.05 -19.06
N ARG A 92 -1.01 -5.77 -18.13
CA ARG A 92 -1.14 -5.35 -16.73
C ARG A 92 -1.01 -6.55 -15.81
N VAL A 93 -0.56 -6.29 -14.58
CA VAL A 93 -0.52 -7.26 -13.50
C VAL A 93 -1.24 -6.71 -12.27
N PHE A 94 -2.04 -7.58 -11.66
CA PHE A 94 -2.78 -7.33 -10.43
C PHE A 94 -2.05 -8.03 -9.29
N LEU A 95 -1.66 -7.25 -8.28
CA LEU A 95 -0.85 -7.71 -7.17
C LEU A 95 -1.61 -7.53 -5.86
N THR A 96 -1.78 -8.61 -5.11
CA THR A 96 -2.37 -8.58 -3.77
C THR A 96 -1.41 -9.19 -2.76
N ILE A 97 -1.00 -8.41 -1.76
CA ILE A 97 -0.17 -8.88 -0.64
C ILE A 97 -1.11 -9.38 0.44
N LYS A 98 -1.13 -10.69 0.68
CA LYS A 98 -1.74 -11.30 1.86
C LYS A 98 -0.76 -11.24 3.00
N THR A 99 -1.15 -10.65 4.12
CA THR A 99 -0.22 -10.36 5.23
C THR A 99 0.15 -11.59 6.06
N GLY A 100 -0.69 -12.62 6.06
CA GLY A 100 -0.59 -13.72 7.02
C GLY A 100 -1.09 -13.33 8.43
N PHE A 101 -1.55 -12.09 8.64
CA PHE A 101 -2.15 -11.62 9.87
C PHE A 101 -3.67 -11.49 9.72
N MET A 102 -4.40 -12.48 10.21
CA MET A 102 -5.85 -12.63 9.96
C MET A 102 -6.16 -12.56 8.46
N ASN A 103 -7.29 -11.97 8.07
CA ASN A 103 -7.70 -11.80 6.67
C ASN A 103 -7.23 -10.47 6.06
N ASN A 104 -6.20 -9.83 6.64
CA ASN A 104 -5.71 -8.54 6.15
C ASN A 104 -4.87 -8.71 4.89
N GLN A 105 -5.11 -7.83 3.92
CA GLN A 105 -4.39 -7.80 2.65
C GLN A 105 -4.28 -6.36 2.11
N LEU A 106 -3.31 -6.16 1.23
CA LEU A 106 -3.20 -4.95 0.41
C LEU A 106 -3.31 -5.33 -1.06
N ARG A 107 -4.36 -4.84 -1.73
CA ARG A 107 -4.49 -4.82 -3.19
C ARG A 107 -3.84 -3.55 -3.74
N LEU A 108 -2.85 -3.71 -4.59
CA LEU A 108 -2.23 -2.60 -5.31
C LEU A 108 -3.11 -2.19 -6.51
N TYR A 109 -2.90 -0.97 -7.00
CA TYR A 109 -3.39 -0.61 -8.33
C TYR A 109 -2.82 -1.56 -9.39
N PRO A 110 -3.54 -1.82 -10.50
CA PRO A 110 -3.01 -2.60 -11.62
C PRO A 110 -1.74 -1.94 -12.15
N GLN A 111 -0.64 -2.68 -12.16
CA GLN A 111 0.65 -2.19 -12.63
C GLN A 111 0.80 -2.50 -14.11
N SER A 112 1.27 -1.54 -14.90
CA SER A 112 1.56 -1.77 -16.32
C SER A 112 2.72 -2.74 -16.46
N VAL A 113 2.62 -3.64 -17.43
CA VAL A 113 3.70 -4.52 -17.83
C VAL A 113 4.01 -4.28 -19.29
N VAL A 114 5.27 -3.99 -19.60
CA VAL A 114 5.74 -3.71 -20.97
C VAL A 114 6.58 -4.86 -21.48
N ALA A 115 6.61 -5.06 -22.80
CA ALA A 115 7.52 -6.00 -23.42
C ALA A 115 9.00 -5.62 -23.15
N ALA A 116 9.89 -6.60 -23.17
CA ALA A 116 11.33 -6.33 -23.10
C ALA A 116 11.76 -5.42 -24.26
N GLY A 117 12.45 -4.32 -23.94
CA GLY A 117 12.81 -3.29 -24.92
C GLY A 117 11.67 -2.34 -25.32
N GLY A 118 10.49 -2.49 -24.72
CA GLY A 118 9.36 -1.58 -24.91
C GLY A 118 9.57 -0.21 -24.25
N SER A 119 8.81 0.78 -24.70
CA SER A 119 8.84 2.13 -24.13
C SER A 119 8.22 2.18 -22.72
N ARG A 120 8.80 2.98 -21.83
CA ARG A 120 8.21 3.30 -20.52
C ARG A 120 6.82 3.93 -20.71
N PRO A 121 5.79 3.46 -19.99
CA PRO A 121 4.49 4.11 -20.00
C PRO A 121 4.61 5.55 -19.47
N ALA A 122 3.92 6.49 -20.12
CA ALA A 122 3.79 7.84 -19.58
C ALA A 122 3.01 7.79 -18.25
N MET A 123 3.53 8.46 -17.22
CA MET A 123 2.88 8.57 -15.92
C MET A 123 3.11 9.98 -15.36
N THR A 124 2.03 10.66 -15.02
CA THR A 124 2.11 11.97 -14.35
C THR A 124 2.46 11.80 -12.88
N ALA A 125 3.02 12.85 -12.27
CA ALA A 125 3.31 12.85 -10.83
C ALA A 125 2.06 12.61 -9.96
N GLY A 126 0.89 13.10 -10.40
CA GLY A 126 -0.38 12.86 -9.71
C GLY A 126 -0.85 11.41 -9.79
N GLU A 127 -0.74 10.76 -10.96
CA GLU A 127 -1.04 9.33 -11.09
C GLU A 127 -0.09 8.48 -10.26
N ARG A 128 1.21 8.82 -10.29
CA ARG A 128 2.22 8.17 -9.45
C ARG A 128 1.90 8.33 -7.96
N GLY A 129 1.49 9.52 -7.55
CA GLY A 129 1.07 9.82 -6.19
C GLY A 129 -0.15 9.01 -5.73
N GLN A 130 -1.14 8.84 -6.60
CA GLN A 130 -2.32 8.00 -6.33
C GLN A 130 -1.92 6.53 -6.10
N ILE A 131 -1.05 5.99 -6.96
CA ILE A 131 -0.54 4.62 -6.85
C ILE A 131 0.22 4.45 -5.53
N LEU A 132 1.11 5.39 -5.22
CA LEU A 132 1.90 5.37 -3.99
C LEU A 132 1.04 5.53 -2.73
N PHE A 133 -0.01 6.35 -2.75
CA PHE A 133 -0.92 6.50 -1.61
C PHE A 133 -1.52 5.15 -1.17
N VAL A 134 -1.87 4.28 -2.13
CA VAL A 134 -2.32 2.92 -1.84
C VAL A 134 -1.15 2.00 -1.47
N ALA A 135 -0.06 2.03 -2.23
CA ALA A 135 1.08 1.14 -2.00
C ALA A 135 1.77 1.36 -0.65
N LYS A 136 1.71 2.58 -0.10
CA LYS A 136 2.23 2.93 1.23
C LYS A 136 1.23 2.62 2.36
N GLY A 137 0.00 2.22 2.03
CA GLY A 137 -1.04 1.87 2.99
C GLY A 137 -1.81 3.06 3.56
N CYS A 138 -1.65 4.27 2.99
CA CYS A 138 -2.33 5.48 3.47
C CYS A 138 -3.86 5.32 3.44
N ASN A 139 -4.38 4.60 2.43
CA ASN A 139 -5.82 4.36 2.24
C ASN A 139 -6.46 3.38 3.25
N THR A 140 -5.68 2.77 4.16
CA THR A 140 -6.23 1.99 5.27
C THR A 140 -6.69 2.88 6.41
N CYS A 141 -5.92 3.94 6.70
CA CYS A 141 -6.21 4.86 7.81
C CYS A 141 -6.92 6.14 7.36
N HIS A 142 -6.65 6.62 6.15
CA HIS A 142 -7.24 7.83 5.60
C HIS A 142 -8.20 7.50 4.47
N SER A 143 -9.41 8.03 4.56
CA SER A 143 -10.32 8.06 3.44
C SER A 143 -9.91 9.17 2.46
N ASN A 144 -10.13 8.92 1.18
CA ASN A 144 -9.82 9.86 0.10
C ASN A 144 -10.77 9.62 -1.08
N ILE A 145 -11.67 10.58 -1.31
CA ILE A 145 -12.64 10.54 -2.42
C ILE A 145 -12.02 10.67 -3.82
N ASP A 146 -10.78 11.18 -3.93
CA ASP A 146 -10.10 11.40 -5.22
C ASP A 146 -9.40 10.13 -5.76
N LEU A 147 -9.44 9.01 -5.02
CA LEU A 147 -8.85 7.74 -5.46
C LEU A 147 -9.67 7.13 -6.61
N SER A 148 -9.33 7.49 -7.84
CA SER A 148 -9.96 6.92 -9.04
C SER A 148 -9.66 5.42 -9.15
N GLY A 149 -10.68 4.60 -9.37
CA GLY A 149 -10.52 3.14 -9.53
C GLY A 149 -9.87 2.46 -8.32
N ARG A 150 -10.07 2.99 -7.11
CA ARG A 150 -9.46 2.49 -5.87
C ARG A 150 -9.64 0.96 -5.74
N PRO A 151 -8.55 0.19 -5.54
CA PRO A 151 -8.66 -1.22 -5.22
C PRO A 151 -9.40 -1.44 -3.91
N ASP A 152 -10.24 -2.47 -3.86
CA ASP A 152 -11.01 -2.85 -2.67
C ASP A 152 -10.09 -3.29 -1.52
N ASN A 153 -9.76 -2.31 -0.69
CA ASN A 153 -8.92 -2.40 0.49
C ASN A 153 -9.71 -1.95 1.71
N GLN A 154 -9.49 -2.61 2.84
CA GLN A 154 -10.12 -2.23 4.09
C GLN A 154 -9.80 -0.78 4.47
N LEU A 155 -10.84 -0.01 4.83
CA LEU A 155 -10.72 1.33 5.40
C LEU A 155 -11.18 1.29 6.86
N ILE A 156 -10.29 1.65 7.77
CA ILE A 156 -10.56 1.71 9.22
C ILE A 156 -10.90 3.14 9.68
N LYS A 157 -10.57 4.15 8.86
CA LYS A 157 -10.81 5.58 9.13
C LYS A 157 -10.30 6.02 10.51
N VAL A 158 -8.98 6.01 10.66
CA VAL A 158 -8.27 6.47 11.87
C VAL A 158 -7.84 7.93 11.74
N GLY A 159 -7.39 8.32 10.55
CA GLY A 159 -6.97 9.68 10.23
C GLY A 159 -8.08 10.51 9.58
N PRO A 160 -7.85 11.82 9.38
CA PRO A 160 -8.77 12.68 8.65
C PRO A 160 -8.96 12.22 7.20
N GLU A 161 -10.10 12.61 6.61
CA GLU A 161 -10.32 12.57 5.16
C GLU A 161 -9.27 13.44 4.45
N LEU A 162 -8.67 12.92 3.39
CA LEU A 162 -7.62 13.63 2.63
C LEU A 162 -8.03 13.98 1.19
N GLY A 163 -9.25 13.64 0.77
CA GLY A 163 -9.74 13.92 -0.58
C GLY A 163 -10.29 15.35 -0.77
N GLY A 164 -10.69 15.68 -1.99
CA GLY A 164 -11.14 17.01 -2.40
C GLY A 164 -10.02 17.94 -2.89
N ARG A 165 -8.80 17.43 -3.10
CA ARG A 165 -7.65 18.17 -3.67
C ARG A 165 -7.41 19.56 -3.07
N HIS A 166 -7.54 19.68 -1.76
CA HIS A 166 -7.57 20.95 -1.06
C HIS A 166 -6.37 21.17 -0.12
N LEU A 167 -5.49 20.16 -0.01
CA LEU A 167 -4.34 20.21 0.89
C LEU A 167 -3.17 20.90 0.18
N ALA A 168 -2.61 21.96 0.80
CA ALA A 168 -1.40 22.59 0.30
C ALA A 168 -0.26 21.55 0.20
N ARG A 169 0.46 21.56 -0.92
CA ARG A 169 1.49 20.55 -1.22
C ARG A 169 2.56 20.51 -0.13
N GLU A 170 3.03 21.66 0.32
CA GLU A 170 4.06 21.80 1.36
C GLU A 170 3.56 21.26 2.70
N TYR A 171 2.28 21.47 3.02
CA TYR A 171 1.67 20.91 4.23
C TYR A 171 1.71 19.38 4.20
N VAL A 172 1.36 18.76 3.07
CA VAL A 172 1.43 17.29 2.91
C VAL A 172 2.86 16.78 3.08
N ILE A 173 3.83 17.41 2.42
CA ILE A 173 5.25 17.04 2.51
C ILE A 173 5.72 17.11 3.97
N GLN A 174 5.41 18.21 4.67
CA GLN A 174 5.79 18.38 6.07
C GLN A 174 5.14 17.33 6.97
N LYS A 175 3.87 16.98 6.74
CA LYS A 175 3.18 15.95 7.54
C LYS A 175 3.72 14.54 7.30
N ILE A 176 4.12 14.21 6.07
CA ILE A 176 4.72 12.90 5.77
C ILE A 176 6.12 12.79 6.38
N LYS A 177 6.98 13.81 6.19
CA LYS A 177 8.36 13.80 6.71
C LYS A 177 8.43 13.89 8.24
N ASN A 178 7.50 14.64 8.83
CA ASN A 178 7.41 14.86 10.27
C ASN A 178 6.09 14.30 10.78
N ALA A 179 5.92 12.99 10.67
CA ALA A 179 4.76 12.29 11.23
C ALA A 179 4.75 12.49 12.77
N ALA A 180 4.07 13.53 13.23
CA ALA A 180 4.19 14.05 14.59
C ALA A 180 3.38 13.26 15.63
N SER A 181 2.74 12.17 15.24
CA SER A 181 1.80 11.44 16.10
C SER A 181 2.20 9.99 16.21
N GLN A 182 2.03 9.44 17.39
CA GLN A 182 2.05 8.00 17.61
C GLN A 182 1.02 7.26 16.74
N ILE A 183 0.00 7.94 16.20
CA ILE A 183 -1.08 7.35 15.40
C ILE A 183 -0.69 7.20 13.92
N MET A 184 -0.14 8.25 13.29
CA MET A 184 0.35 8.19 11.92
C MET A 184 1.83 7.80 11.97
N PRO A 185 2.21 6.59 11.54
CA PRO A 185 3.60 6.14 11.61
C PRO A 185 4.49 6.93 10.64
N ASP A 186 5.78 6.96 10.93
CA ASP A 186 6.79 7.17 9.89
C ASP A 186 6.87 5.90 9.02
N LEU A 187 6.68 6.11 7.72
CA LEU A 187 6.66 5.07 6.70
C LEU A 187 7.95 5.03 5.87
N GLY A 188 8.92 5.92 6.17
CA GLY A 188 10.23 5.95 5.49
C GLY A 188 10.13 6.28 4.00
N LEU A 189 9.20 7.13 3.60
CA LEU A 189 9.04 7.53 2.20
C LEU A 189 10.26 8.33 1.73
N SER A 190 10.69 8.07 0.50
CA SER A 190 11.68 8.92 -0.15
C SER A 190 11.11 10.31 -0.47
N ASP A 191 12.00 11.26 -0.77
CA ASP A 191 11.59 12.60 -1.22
C ASP A 191 10.76 12.57 -2.50
N ALA A 192 11.09 11.69 -3.44
CA ALA A 192 10.37 11.54 -4.70
C ALA A 192 8.94 11.00 -4.48
N GLU A 193 8.79 10.01 -3.59
CA GLU A 193 7.48 9.45 -3.24
C GLU A 193 6.62 10.45 -2.48
N THR A 194 7.23 11.15 -1.53
CA THR A 194 6.58 12.22 -0.76
C THR A 194 6.08 13.33 -1.69
N ALA A 195 6.91 13.75 -2.64
CA ALA A 195 6.54 14.76 -3.63
C ALA A 195 5.38 14.30 -4.53
N ALA A 196 5.40 13.06 -5.01
CA ALA A 196 4.33 12.52 -5.85
C ALA A 196 3.00 12.43 -5.11
N ILE A 197 2.99 11.92 -3.87
CA ILE A 197 1.78 11.86 -3.03
C ILE A 197 1.26 13.27 -2.74
N ALA A 198 2.15 14.23 -2.46
CA ALA A 198 1.76 15.62 -2.23
C ALA A 198 1.14 16.25 -3.49
N THR A 199 1.67 15.98 -4.67
CA THR A 199 1.07 16.40 -5.94
C THR A 199 -0.33 15.78 -6.14
N PHE A 200 -0.51 14.50 -5.80
CA PHE A 200 -1.83 13.86 -5.86
C PHE A 200 -2.84 14.52 -4.89
N LEU A 201 -2.47 14.71 -3.62
CA LEU A 201 -3.37 15.25 -2.59
C LEU A 201 -3.68 16.74 -2.73
N SER A 202 -2.79 17.51 -3.35
CA SER A 202 -3.02 18.94 -3.65
C SER A 202 -3.81 19.16 -4.94
N GLY A 203 -3.84 18.18 -5.84
CA GLY A 203 -4.44 18.36 -7.16
C GLY A 203 -3.68 19.31 -8.09
N GLU A 204 -2.50 19.78 -7.67
CA GLU A 204 -1.63 20.60 -8.49
C GLU A 204 -1.21 19.81 -9.72
N ARG A 205 -1.44 20.38 -10.91
CA ARG A 205 -0.78 19.88 -12.12
C ARG A 205 0.65 20.40 -12.05
N THR A 206 1.65 19.53 -12.17
CA THR A 206 3.04 19.95 -12.39
C THR A 206 3.01 20.93 -13.56
N ALA A 207 3.26 22.21 -13.29
CA ALA A 207 3.29 23.21 -14.32
C ALA A 207 4.36 22.79 -15.33
N ALA A 208 3.95 22.47 -16.55
CA ALA A 208 4.88 22.53 -17.66
C ALA A 208 5.42 23.96 -17.64
N THR A 209 6.72 24.11 -17.42
CA THR A 209 7.41 25.39 -17.63
C THR A 209 7.27 25.72 -19.12
N GLY A 210 6.18 26.40 -19.46
CA GLY A 210 5.92 26.95 -20.76
C GLY A 210 6.70 28.26 -20.90
N SER A 211 7.75 28.20 -21.72
CA SER A 211 8.33 29.35 -22.37
C SER A 211 7.29 30.12 -23.21
N GLY A 212 7.34 31.45 -23.17
CA GLY A 212 6.66 32.37 -24.10
C GLY A 212 5.48 33.11 -23.44
N HIS A 213 5.50 34.42 -23.28
CA HIS A 213 5.94 35.46 -24.23
C HIS A 213 6.75 36.55 -23.55
#